data_AF-A0A833J1X8-F1
#
_entry.id   AF-A0A833J1X8-F1
#
_cell.length_a   1.000
_cell.length_b   1.000
_cell.length_c   1.000
_cell.angle_alpha   90.00
_cell.angle_beta   90.00
_cell.angle_gamma   90.00
#
_symmetry.space_group_name_H-M   'P 1'
#
loop_
_entity.id
_entity.type
_entity.pdbx_description
1 polymer ?
#
loop_
_entity_poly.entity_id
_entity_poly.type
_entity_poly.pdbx_seq_one_letter_code
_entity_poly.pdbx_strand_id
1 'polypeptide(L)'
;MSLAVSVNDAQKMVGGQHGAEHAGNVPHQSRVTTRSCAENVAGIFPHMARDIRERIRERLTDLKKSMRAASLDGGLGADGIRDLMRRPNDSPTMETIEKLAAGLNTTAAWLAFEAGPKTLRTGPSGGGNAPDRAFNLVRIDSAVKAGAFLQMNAFDDDLGEMITAPRDPDYPFARQVAYRVDGDSMDEAKPRPIRDGDFIICVLWEDLGLEPRAGQIVVVEQTINGGQLRERSVKALHPFPDHVEFRPMSSNDKHEPIVVPHDMNPDDGREVKILALVRYVFDSQIIR
;
A
#
# COMPACT_ATOMS: atom_id res chain seq x y z
N MET A 1 23.03 39.20 45.67
CA MET A 1 23.00 40.67 45.60
C MET A 1 23.40 41.08 44.19
N SER A 2 22.44 41.67 43.47
CA SER A 2 22.54 42.17 42.09
C SER A 2 22.91 43.65 42.11
N LEU A 3 23.56 44.15 41.05
CA LEU A 3 23.50 45.51 40.46
C LEU A 3 24.60 45.60 39.38
N ALA A 4 24.25 45.47 38.10
CA ALA A 4 23.88 46.54 37.16
C ALA A 4 25.09 47.33 36.63
N VAL A 5 25.43 47.10 35.35
CA VAL A 5 26.31 47.96 34.54
C VAL A 5 25.51 48.51 33.37
N SER A 6 25.71 49.80 33.15
CA SER A 6 24.88 50.73 32.41
C SER A 6 25.04 50.64 30.88
N VAL A 7 23.95 51.03 30.23
CA VAL A 7 23.72 51.31 28.81
C VAL A 7 24.65 52.43 28.31
N ASN A 8 25.11 52.34 27.06
CA ASN A 8 25.52 53.51 26.28
C ASN A 8 25.10 53.35 24.80
N ASP A 9 24.13 54.17 24.41
CA ASP A 9 23.75 54.49 23.04
C ASP A 9 24.67 55.62 22.53
N ALA A 10 25.24 55.45 21.33
CA ALA A 10 25.81 56.56 20.57
C ALA A 10 25.65 56.31 19.07
N GLN A 11 24.73 57.10 18.51
CA GLN A 11 24.40 57.25 17.10
C GLN A 11 25.64 57.52 16.23
N LYS A 12 25.64 56.95 15.02
CA LYS A 12 26.44 57.49 13.89
C LYS A 12 25.60 57.50 12.62
N MET A 13 25.21 58.71 12.24
CA MET A 13 24.59 59.10 10.97
C MET A 13 25.70 59.33 9.92
N VAL A 14 25.61 58.66 8.77
CA VAL A 14 26.24 59.01 7.48
C VAL A 14 25.30 58.37 6.45
N GLY A 15 24.68 59.04 5.47
CA GLY A 15 25.15 60.12 4.60
C GLY A 15 24.89 59.61 3.18
N GLY A 16 23.83 60.09 2.54
CA GLY A 16 23.36 59.58 1.26
C GLY A 16 24.15 60.08 0.05
N GLN A 17 24.15 59.29 -1.02
CA GLN A 17 24.39 59.75 -2.39
C GLN A 17 23.55 58.91 -3.36
N HIS A 18 22.54 59.55 -3.96
CA HIS A 18 21.86 59.06 -5.16
C HIS A 18 22.63 59.59 -6.38
N GLY A 19 23.34 58.71 -7.08
CA GLY A 19 23.85 58.94 -8.42
C GLY A 19 22.95 58.23 -9.42
N ALA A 20 22.13 58.98 -10.15
CA ALA A 20 21.41 58.48 -11.32
C ALA A 20 22.23 58.85 -12.56
N GLU A 21 22.91 57.87 -13.15
CA GLU A 21 23.53 58.01 -14.47
C GLU A 21 22.92 57.03 -15.47
N HIS A 22 22.57 57.59 -16.63
CA HIS A 22 22.04 56.92 -17.81
C HIS A 22 23.10 56.03 -18.47
N ALA A 23 22.74 54.77 -18.70
CA ALA A 23 23.19 53.95 -19.83
C ALA A 23 21.97 53.13 -20.26
N GLY A 24 21.46 53.21 -21.47
CA GLY A 24 22.15 52.79 -22.69
C GLY A 24 21.43 51.54 -23.20
N ASN A 25 20.51 51.75 -24.14
CA ASN A 25 19.64 50.79 -24.80
C ASN A 25 20.45 49.72 -25.58
N VAL A 26 20.20 48.42 -25.33
CA VAL A 26 20.42 47.35 -26.33
C VAL A 26 19.34 46.27 -26.17
N PRO A 27 18.53 45.97 -27.21
CA PRO A 27 17.52 44.93 -27.17
C PRO A 27 18.17 43.56 -27.39
N HIS A 28 17.98 42.62 -26.47
CA HIS A 28 18.39 41.24 -26.69
C HIS A 28 17.33 40.50 -27.51
N GLN A 29 17.54 40.48 -28.83
CA GLN A 29 16.80 39.59 -29.73
C GLN A 29 17.41 38.18 -29.74
N SER A 30 16.47 37.23 -29.74
CA SER A 30 16.55 35.89 -30.36
C SER A 30 17.56 34.88 -29.84
N ARG A 31 17.03 33.86 -29.14
CA ARG A 31 17.19 32.49 -29.61
C ARG A 31 15.86 31.96 -30.10
N VAL A 32 15.69 32.05 -31.41
CA VAL A 32 14.76 31.20 -32.16
C VAL A 32 15.39 29.81 -32.18
N THR A 33 14.78 28.85 -31.51
CA THR A 33 14.86 27.44 -31.92
C THR A 33 13.48 27.06 -32.41
N THR A 34 13.36 27.22 -33.72
CA THR A 34 12.65 26.39 -34.69
C THR A 34 11.62 25.40 -34.15
N ARG A 35 10.38 25.63 -34.60
CA ARG A 35 9.28 24.67 -34.82
C ARG A 35 9.69 23.18 -34.77
N SER A 36 8.95 22.40 -34.00
CA SER A 36 8.36 21.17 -34.52
C SER A 36 6.93 21.02 -33.98
N CYS A 37 5.96 21.34 -34.84
CA CYS A 37 4.69 20.65 -34.81
C CYS A 37 5.01 19.21 -35.22
N ALA A 38 4.96 18.27 -34.27
CA ALA A 38 4.83 16.87 -34.57
C ALA A 38 3.44 16.45 -34.06
N GLU A 39 2.44 16.63 -34.94
CA GLU A 39 1.42 15.59 -35.06
C GLU A 39 2.11 14.27 -35.43
N ASN A 40 1.44 13.15 -35.14
CA ASN A 40 1.78 11.73 -35.40
C ASN A 40 2.36 11.02 -34.16
N VAL A 41 1.84 9.89 -33.69
CA VAL A 41 0.87 8.89 -34.18
C VAL A 41 0.25 8.21 -32.95
N ALA A 42 -0.97 7.69 -33.09
CA ALA A 42 -1.54 6.69 -32.19
C ALA A 42 -0.55 5.51 -31.97
N GLY A 43 0.30 5.65 -30.95
CA GLY A 43 1.24 4.65 -30.50
C GLY A 43 0.71 4.04 -29.21
N ILE A 44 0.69 2.72 -29.18
CA ILE A 44 0.39 1.88 -28.03
C ILE A 44 1.42 2.21 -26.92
N PHE A 45 1.11 3.19 -26.10
CA PHE A 45 1.83 3.46 -24.86
C PHE A 45 0.97 2.98 -23.69
N PRO A 46 1.53 2.24 -22.71
CA PRO A 46 0.81 1.85 -21.50
C PRO A 46 0.26 3.11 -20.82
N HIS A 47 -0.99 3.05 -20.40
CA HIS A 47 -1.76 4.14 -19.79
C HIS A 47 -0.89 4.89 -18.77
N MET A 48 -0.59 6.18 -19.01
CA MET A 48 0.08 7.02 -18.01
C MET A 48 -0.75 6.99 -16.72
N ALA A 49 -0.10 6.82 -15.57
CA ALA A 49 -0.77 6.88 -14.27
C ALA A 49 -1.59 8.17 -14.19
N ARG A 50 -2.90 8.06 -13.95
CA ARG A 50 -3.80 9.22 -13.96
C ARG A 50 -3.36 10.24 -12.92
N ASP A 51 -3.50 11.54 -13.23
CA ASP A 51 -3.14 12.60 -12.28
C ASP A 51 -4.08 12.56 -11.07
N ILE A 52 -3.56 12.83 -9.87
CA ILE A 52 -4.34 12.86 -8.62
C ILE A 52 -5.56 13.78 -8.72
N ARG A 53 -5.47 14.86 -9.51
CA ARG A 53 -6.59 15.79 -9.72
C ARG A 53 -7.70 15.19 -10.58
N GLU A 54 -7.35 14.36 -11.56
CA GLU A 54 -8.34 13.64 -12.35
C GLU A 54 -9.15 12.70 -11.47
N ARG A 55 -8.46 11.96 -10.58
CA ARG A 55 -9.09 11.09 -9.58
C ARG A 55 -9.98 11.87 -8.59
N ILE A 56 -9.55 13.06 -8.16
CA ILE A 56 -10.37 13.95 -7.33
C ILE A 56 -11.66 14.38 -8.07
N ARG A 57 -11.57 14.80 -9.34
CA ARG A 57 -12.74 15.21 -10.13
C ARG A 57 -13.72 14.06 -10.36
N GLU A 58 -13.20 12.87 -10.63
CA GLU A 58 -14.00 11.66 -10.77
C GLU A 58 -14.81 11.41 -9.48
N ARG A 59 -14.17 11.43 -8.31
CA ARG A 59 -14.86 11.21 -7.03
C ARG A 59 -15.85 12.31 -6.67
N LEU A 60 -15.56 13.56 -6.98
CA LEU A 60 -16.50 14.66 -6.77
C LEU A 60 -17.77 14.49 -7.62
N THR A 61 -17.61 13.99 -8.85
CA THR A 61 -18.72 13.70 -9.77
C THR A 61 -19.54 12.53 -9.25
N ASP A 62 -18.89 11.43 -8.86
CA ASP A 62 -19.56 10.25 -8.29
C ASP A 62 -20.39 10.60 -7.04
N LEU A 63 -19.82 11.39 -6.14
CA LEU A 63 -20.45 11.78 -4.88
C LEU A 63 -21.41 12.96 -5.01
N LYS A 64 -21.48 13.60 -6.19
CA LYS A 64 -22.20 14.85 -6.43
C LYS A 64 -21.89 15.93 -5.37
N LYS A 65 -20.63 15.97 -4.90
CA LYS A 65 -20.16 16.92 -3.89
C LYS A 65 -19.44 18.09 -4.56
N SER A 66 -19.58 19.28 -3.97
CA SER A 66 -18.74 20.42 -4.36
C SER A 66 -17.32 20.26 -3.80
N MET A 67 -16.32 20.83 -4.50
CA MET A 67 -14.94 20.87 -4.02
C MET A 67 -14.83 21.46 -2.61
N ARG A 68 -15.59 22.52 -2.32
CA ARG A 68 -15.61 23.15 -1.00
C ARG A 68 -16.13 22.20 0.08
N ALA A 69 -17.25 21.53 -0.18
CA ALA A 69 -17.84 20.59 0.76
C ALA A 69 -16.90 19.41 1.06
N ALA A 70 -16.31 18.81 0.02
CA ALA A 70 -15.34 17.73 0.19
C ALA A 70 -14.07 18.17 0.93
N SER A 71 -13.60 19.40 0.73
CA SER A 71 -12.44 19.95 1.45
C SER A 71 -12.73 20.09 2.95
N LEU A 72 -13.91 20.63 3.31
CA LEU A 72 -14.33 20.80 4.70
C LEU A 72 -14.57 19.45 5.39
N ASP A 73 -15.21 18.50 4.70
CA ASP A 73 -15.44 17.14 5.21
C ASP A 73 -14.13 16.40 5.52
N GLY A 74 -13.06 16.70 4.77
CA GLY A 74 -11.71 16.18 4.98
C GLY A 74 -10.87 16.91 6.02
N GLY A 75 -11.41 17.95 6.67
CA GLY A 75 -10.68 18.78 7.62
C GLY A 75 -9.63 19.70 6.97
N LEU A 76 -9.75 19.98 5.67
CA LEU A 76 -8.95 20.97 4.96
C LEU A 76 -9.65 22.34 4.99
N GLY A 77 -8.87 23.41 4.74
CA GLY A 77 -9.42 24.74 4.52
C GLY A 77 -10.42 24.75 3.36
N ALA A 78 -11.34 25.71 3.34
CA ALA A 78 -12.46 25.72 2.39
C ALA A 78 -12.04 25.75 0.90
N ASP A 79 -10.84 26.25 0.60
CA ASP A 79 -10.26 26.30 -0.74
C ASP A 79 -9.16 25.24 -0.98
N GLY A 80 -8.91 24.32 -0.05
CA GLY A 80 -7.82 23.34 -0.13
C GLY A 80 -7.80 22.52 -1.42
N ILE A 81 -8.96 21.97 -1.83
CA ILE A 81 -9.07 21.26 -3.12
C ILE A 81 -8.89 22.20 -4.32
N ARG A 82 -9.38 23.44 -4.23
CA ARG A 82 -9.28 24.42 -5.32
C ARG A 82 -7.84 24.89 -5.52
N ASP A 83 -7.10 25.11 -4.45
CA ASP A 83 -5.69 25.49 -4.50
C ASP A 83 -4.82 24.37 -5.08
N LEU A 84 -5.10 23.12 -4.72
CA LEU A 84 -4.44 21.95 -5.31
C LEU A 84 -4.71 21.82 -6.82
N MET A 85 -5.93 22.14 -7.27
CA MET A 85 -6.29 22.16 -8.70
C MET A 85 -5.58 23.27 -9.47
N ARG A 86 -5.27 24.39 -8.82
CA ARG A 86 -4.59 25.54 -9.44
C ARG A 86 -3.08 25.33 -9.60
N ARG A 87 -2.49 24.40 -8.85
CA ARG A 87 -1.04 24.12 -8.85
C ARG A 87 -0.73 22.73 -9.41
N PRO A 88 -0.79 22.53 -10.74
CA PRO A 88 -0.66 21.21 -11.37
C PRO A 88 0.73 20.57 -11.22
N ASN A 89 1.78 21.33 -10.92
CA ASN A 89 3.12 20.77 -10.73
C ASN A 89 3.45 20.47 -9.26
N ASP A 90 2.60 20.87 -8.32
CA ASP A 90 2.85 20.67 -6.88
C ASP A 90 2.30 19.32 -6.44
N SER A 91 3.17 18.47 -5.89
CA SER A 91 2.75 17.20 -5.28
C SER A 91 2.27 17.45 -3.85
N PRO A 92 1.03 17.11 -3.48
CA PRO A 92 0.53 17.29 -2.12
C PRO A 92 1.26 16.37 -1.15
N THR A 93 1.38 16.79 0.11
CA THR A 93 1.95 15.94 1.18
C THR A 93 1.03 14.75 1.46
N MET A 94 1.60 13.67 2.01
CA MET A 94 0.82 12.48 2.39
C MET A 94 -0.32 12.82 3.36
N GLU A 95 -0.07 13.70 4.33
CA GLU A 95 -1.09 14.22 5.26
C GLU A 95 -2.24 14.92 4.52
N THR A 96 -1.93 15.69 3.46
CA THR A 96 -2.95 16.35 2.63
C THR A 96 -3.75 15.33 1.84
N ILE A 97 -3.11 14.28 1.33
CA ILE A 97 -3.75 13.19 0.60
C ILE A 97 -4.72 12.42 1.52
N GLU A 98 -4.33 12.14 2.76
CA GLU A 98 -5.19 11.48 3.75
C GLU A 98 -6.45 12.29 4.06
N LYS A 99 -6.28 13.61 4.29
CA LYS A 99 -7.40 14.54 4.51
C LYS A 99 -8.34 14.59 3.31
N LEU A 100 -7.79 14.66 2.08
CA LEU A 100 -8.58 14.61 0.85
C LEU A 100 -9.34 13.28 0.71
N ALA A 101 -8.69 12.17 1.04
CA ALA A 101 -9.28 10.84 0.95
C ALA A 101 -10.47 10.70 1.89
N ALA A 102 -10.37 11.22 3.11
CA ALA A 102 -11.47 11.26 4.07
C ALA A 102 -12.68 12.04 3.53
N GLY A 103 -12.46 13.25 3.00
CA GLY A 103 -13.54 14.09 2.45
C GLY A 103 -14.21 13.51 1.20
N LEU A 104 -13.45 12.77 0.38
CA LEU A 104 -13.88 12.14 -0.87
C LEU A 104 -14.35 10.68 -0.70
N ASN A 105 -14.48 10.21 0.55
CA ASN A 105 -14.87 8.83 0.89
C ASN A 105 -14.13 7.78 0.03
N THR A 106 -12.81 7.94 -0.07
CA THR A 106 -11.89 7.10 -0.85
C THR A 106 -10.70 6.73 0.03
N THR A 107 -9.88 5.79 -0.44
CA THR A 107 -8.59 5.49 0.19
C THR A 107 -7.51 6.46 -0.29
N ALA A 108 -6.55 6.78 0.59
CA ALA A 108 -5.38 7.60 0.23
C ALA A 108 -4.50 6.91 -0.83
N ALA A 109 -4.39 5.57 -0.75
CA ALA A 109 -3.68 4.75 -1.73
C ALA A 109 -4.28 4.85 -3.13
N TRP A 110 -5.61 4.77 -3.27
CA TRP A 110 -6.27 4.94 -4.55
C TRP A 110 -6.12 6.38 -5.06
N LEU A 111 -6.22 7.35 -4.16
CA LEU A 111 -6.12 8.76 -4.53
C LEU A 111 -4.70 9.15 -4.98
N ALA A 112 -3.66 8.60 -4.35
CA ALA A 112 -2.26 8.90 -4.65
C ALA A 112 -1.70 8.06 -5.81
N PHE A 113 -2.04 6.78 -5.87
CA PHE A 113 -1.36 5.80 -6.73
C PHE A 113 -2.30 4.97 -7.58
N GLU A 114 -3.62 5.20 -7.51
CA GLU A 114 -4.62 4.34 -8.16
C GLU A 114 -4.58 2.87 -7.69
N ALA A 115 -3.97 2.64 -6.51
CA ALA A 115 -3.83 1.34 -5.91
C ALA A 115 -4.97 1.08 -4.90
N GLY A 116 -5.54 -0.13 -4.94
CA GLY A 116 -6.56 -0.57 -3.98
C GLY A 116 -8.00 -0.06 -4.27
N PRO A 117 -8.95 -0.32 -3.35
CA PRO A 117 -10.36 -0.03 -3.58
C PRO A 117 -10.68 1.47 -3.58
N LYS A 118 -11.44 1.91 -4.60
CA LYS A 118 -11.89 3.30 -4.84
C LYS A 118 -12.80 3.87 -3.75
N THR A 119 -13.43 3.03 -2.94
CA THR A 119 -14.37 3.45 -1.89
C THR A 119 -14.06 2.74 -0.59
N LEU A 120 -14.07 3.49 0.52
CA LEU A 120 -14.11 2.88 1.85
C LEU A 120 -15.47 2.15 1.95
N ARG A 121 -15.47 0.82 2.12
CA ARG A 121 -16.72 0.08 2.32
C ARG A 121 -17.38 0.57 3.61
N THR A 122 -18.39 1.41 3.48
CA THR A 122 -19.28 1.80 4.58
C THR A 122 -20.24 0.64 4.85
N GLY A 123 -19.82 -0.30 5.69
CA GLY A 123 -20.78 -1.13 6.44
C GLY A 123 -21.62 -0.23 7.37
N PRO A 124 -22.80 -0.69 7.83
CA PRO A 124 -23.72 0.15 8.58
C PRO A 124 -23.09 0.65 9.88
N SER A 125 -22.99 1.98 9.91
CA SER A 125 -22.77 2.95 10.98
C SER A 125 -22.61 2.45 12.44
N GLY A 126 -21.44 2.75 12.99
CA GLY A 126 -21.24 3.08 14.40
C GLY A 126 -20.28 4.26 14.47
N GLY A 127 -20.82 5.48 14.52
CA GLY A 127 -20.03 6.72 14.51
C GLY A 127 -19.23 6.93 15.80
N GLY A 128 -18.08 7.58 15.65
CA GLY A 128 -17.30 8.09 16.76
C GLY A 128 -15.86 8.34 16.34
N ASN A 129 -15.43 9.61 16.39
CA ASN A 129 -14.03 9.97 16.48
C ASN A 129 -13.41 9.23 17.68
N ALA A 130 -12.66 8.17 17.41
CA ALA A 130 -11.79 7.53 18.38
C ALA A 130 -10.45 7.25 17.69
N PRO A 131 -9.33 7.80 18.18
CA PRO A 131 -8.04 7.29 17.79
C PRO A 131 -7.96 5.85 18.30
N ASP A 132 -7.33 4.97 17.52
CA ASP A 132 -6.71 3.77 18.09
C ASP A 132 -7.64 2.74 18.78
N ARG A 133 -8.62 2.19 18.04
CA ARG A 133 -9.13 0.83 18.36
C ARG A 133 -8.60 -0.14 17.31
N ALA A 134 -7.37 -0.57 17.59
CA ALA A 134 -6.40 -1.21 16.73
C ALA A 134 -6.68 -2.67 16.35
N PHE A 135 -7.90 -3.19 16.49
CA PHE A 135 -8.17 -4.63 16.31
C PHE A 135 -9.45 -4.90 15.50
N ASN A 136 -9.43 -5.94 14.67
CA ASN A 136 -10.59 -6.47 13.95
C ASN A 136 -10.79 -7.96 14.24
N LEU A 137 -11.99 -8.45 13.93
CA LEU A 137 -12.29 -9.87 13.93
C LEU A 137 -11.78 -10.48 12.62
N VAL A 138 -10.90 -11.47 12.75
CA VAL A 138 -10.29 -12.18 11.63
C VAL A 138 -10.72 -13.64 11.68
N ARG A 139 -11.21 -14.14 10.54
CA ARG A 139 -11.54 -15.56 10.38
C ARG A 139 -10.26 -16.39 10.35
N ILE A 140 -10.20 -17.44 11.17
CA ILE A 140 -9.26 -18.53 10.97
C ILE A 140 -9.77 -19.35 9.79
N ASP A 141 -9.00 -19.37 8.73
CA ASP A 141 -9.16 -20.27 7.60
C ASP A 141 -8.42 -21.59 7.91
N SER A 142 -8.67 -22.63 7.10
CA SER A 142 -8.14 -23.98 7.33
C SER A 142 -6.61 -24.00 7.50
N ALA A 143 -6.11 -24.95 8.30
CA ALA A 143 -4.69 -25.04 8.66
C ALA A 143 -3.76 -25.04 7.43
N VAL A 144 -2.60 -24.37 7.56
CA VAL A 144 -1.59 -24.29 6.51
C VAL A 144 -0.48 -25.26 6.83
N LYS A 145 -0.35 -26.30 5.99
CA LYS A 145 0.59 -27.42 6.17
C LYS A 145 1.34 -27.69 4.87
N ALA A 146 2.65 -27.52 4.90
CA ALA A 146 3.49 -27.84 3.75
C ALA A 146 3.52 -29.36 3.48
N GLY A 147 3.41 -29.74 2.21
CA GLY A 147 3.46 -31.11 1.73
C GLY A 147 2.17 -31.94 1.93
N ALA A 148 1.08 -31.33 2.38
CA ALA A 148 -0.19 -32.04 2.64
C ALA A 148 -1.30 -31.58 1.70
N PHE A 149 -1.63 -32.43 0.72
CA PHE A 149 -2.76 -32.23 -0.18
C PHE A 149 -4.06 -32.74 0.45
N LEU A 150 -5.06 -31.88 0.54
CA LEU A 150 -6.39 -32.16 1.07
C LEU A 150 -7.43 -32.06 -0.06
N GLN A 151 -8.53 -32.82 0.05
CA GLN A 151 -9.66 -32.75 -0.89
C GLN A 151 -10.47 -31.46 -0.69
N MET A 152 -11.01 -30.90 -1.78
CA MET A 152 -11.75 -29.62 -1.78
C MET A 152 -12.79 -29.44 -0.67
N ASN A 153 -13.56 -30.48 -0.36
CA ASN A 153 -14.64 -30.40 0.63
C ASN A 153 -14.15 -30.31 2.08
N ALA A 154 -12.84 -30.47 2.35
CA ALA A 154 -12.27 -30.33 3.68
C ALA A 154 -12.08 -28.86 4.11
N PHE A 155 -12.24 -27.90 3.18
CA PHE A 155 -11.96 -26.48 3.42
C PHE A 155 -13.22 -25.61 3.58
N ASP A 156 -14.43 -26.13 3.30
CA ASP A 156 -15.62 -25.30 3.03
C ASP A 156 -16.71 -25.30 4.13
N ASP A 157 -16.59 -26.07 5.22
CA ASP A 157 -17.77 -26.40 6.05
C ASP A 157 -17.78 -25.97 7.53
N ASP A 158 -16.78 -25.27 8.06
CA ASP A 158 -16.88 -24.71 9.41
C ASP A 158 -16.97 -23.19 9.38
N LEU A 159 -17.94 -22.64 10.13
CA LEU A 159 -17.97 -21.22 10.51
C LEU A 159 -16.70 -20.95 11.32
N GLY A 160 -15.59 -20.68 10.60
CA GLY A 160 -14.24 -20.69 11.12
C GLY A 160 -14.12 -19.87 12.41
N GLU A 161 -13.35 -20.40 13.35
CA GLU A 161 -13.04 -19.74 14.61
C GLU A 161 -12.60 -18.29 14.34
N MET A 162 -13.21 -17.32 15.03
CA MET A 162 -12.89 -15.91 14.88
C MET A 162 -11.88 -15.52 15.95
N ILE A 163 -10.77 -14.92 15.55
CA ILE A 163 -9.81 -14.32 16.49
C ILE A 163 -9.80 -12.81 16.39
N THR A 164 -9.40 -12.16 17.47
CA THR A 164 -9.13 -10.72 17.46
C THR A 164 -7.68 -10.50 17.04
N ALA A 165 -7.47 -9.72 15.98
CA ALA A 165 -6.13 -9.44 15.46
C ALA A 165 -5.95 -7.94 15.25
N PRO A 166 -4.70 -7.43 15.31
CA PRO A 166 -4.46 -6.03 15.04
C PRO A 166 -4.76 -5.72 13.57
N ARG A 167 -5.32 -4.53 13.32
CA ARG A 167 -5.48 -4.04 11.95
C ARG A 167 -4.11 -3.72 11.37
N ASP A 168 -3.87 -4.10 10.13
CA ASP A 168 -2.63 -3.73 9.46
C ASP A 168 -2.62 -2.23 9.09
N PRO A 169 -1.65 -1.43 9.58
CA PRO A 169 -1.58 0.00 9.30
C PRO A 169 -1.08 0.30 7.87
N ASP A 170 -0.30 -0.60 7.27
CA ASP A 170 0.20 -0.46 5.89
C ASP A 170 -0.90 -0.82 4.89
N TYR A 171 -1.76 -1.77 5.27
CA TYR A 171 -2.86 -2.29 4.43
C TYR A 171 -4.22 -2.24 5.14
N PRO A 172 -4.69 -1.07 5.61
CA PRO A 172 -5.92 -0.96 6.40
C PRO A 172 -7.17 -1.32 5.60
N PHE A 173 -7.09 -1.30 4.26
CA PHE A 173 -8.17 -1.61 3.34
C PHE A 173 -8.26 -3.10 2.97
N ALA A 174 -7.18 -3.86 3.16
CA ALA A 174 -7.12 -5.25 2.75
C ALA A 174 -7.86 -6.13 3.75
N ARG A 175 -8.59 -7.13 3.27
CA ARG A 175 -9.21 -8.12 4.15
C ARG A 175 -8.11 -8.91 4.86
N GLN A 176 -8.30 -9.13 6.15
CA GLN A 176 -7.43 -9.97 6.95
C GLN A 176 -8.00 -11.38 7.09
N VAL A 177 -7.11 -12.35 7.06
CA VAL A 177 -7.37 -13.78 7.28
C VAL A 177 -6.29 -14.32 8.21
N ALA A 178 -6.65 -15.28 9.06
CA ALA A 178 -5.73 -15.95 9.94
C ALA A 178 -5.57 -17.40 9.51
N TYR A 179 -4.37 -17.95 9.69
CA TYR A 179 -4.13 -19.37 9.52
C TYR A 179 -3.39 -19.91 10.73
N ARG A 180 -3.74 -21.13 11.13
CA ARG A 180 -2.91 -21.92 12.05
C ARG A 180 -1.82 -22.63 11.24
N VAL A 181 -0.58 -22.47 11.67
CA VAL A 181 0.59 -23.12 11.06
C VAL A 181 0.66 -24.55 11.57
N ASP A 182 0.83 -25.50 10.64
CA ASP A 182 1.12 -26.89 10.92
C ASP A 182 2.45 -27.28 10.24
N GLY A 183 3.44 -27.63 11.06
CA GLY A 183 4.77 -28.02 10.63
C GLY A 183 5.84 -26.93 10.76
N ASP A 184 7.04 -27.27 10.29
CA ASP A 184 8.31 -26.58 10.52
C ASP A 184 8.85 -25.86 9.27
N SER A 185 8.07 -25.77 8.18
CA SER A 185 8.59 -25.25 6.89
C SER A 185 9.08 -23.80 6.90
N MET A 186 8.81 -23.06 7.98
CA MET A 186 9.19 -21.65 8.19
C MET A 186 9.79 -21.39 9.59
N ASP A 187 10.33 -22.42 10.27
CA ASP A 187 10.89 -22.31 11.62
C ASP A 187 12.18 -21.47 11.71
N GLU A 188 12.84 -21.21 10.59
CA GLU A 188 14.00 -20.32 10.47
C GLU A 188 13.68 -18.95 9.86
N ALA A 189 12.39 -18.66 9.62
CA ALA A 189 11.93 -17.41 9.03
C ALA A 189 12.51 -16.17 9.74
N LYS A 190 12.69 -15.09 8.97
CA LYS A 190 13.13 -13.77 9.47
C LYS A 190 12.06 -12.72 9.19
N PRO A 191 11.90 -11.69 10.05
CA PRO A 191 12.72 -11.38 11.22
C PRO A 191 12.46 -12.29 12.44
N ARG A 192 11.36 -13.04 12.46
CA ARG A 192 11.07 -14.04 13.50
C ARG A 192 10.72 -15.41 12.90
N PRO A 193 11.08 -16.51 13.56
CA PRO A 193 10.56 -17.85 13.29
C PRO A 193 9.03 -17.90 13.23
N ILE A 194 8.51 -18.78 12.37
CA ILE A 194 7.11 -19.19 12.33
C ILE A 194 7.08 -20.68 12.66
N ARG A 195 6.60 -21.01 13.85
CA ARG A 195 6.67 -22.37 14.39
C ARG A 195 5.37 -23.12 14.20
N ASP A 196 5.46 -24.43 14.30
CA ASP A 196 4.28 -25.30 14.40
C ASP A 196 3.35 -24.81 15.52
N GLY A 197 2.05 -24.74 15.20
CA GLY A 197 1.01 -24.22 16.08
C GLY A 197 0.80 -22.70 16.02
N ASP A 198 1.79 -21.89 15.60
CA ASP A 198 1.65 -20.42 15.52
C ASP A 198 0.41 -20.00 14.71
N PHE A 199 -0.16 -18.85 15.06
CA PHE A 199 -1.17 -18.19 14.23
C PHE A 199 -0.52 -17.08 13.42
N ILE A 200 -0.69 -17.13 12.10
CA ILE A 200 -0.29 -16.03 11.22
C ILE A 200 -1.51 -15.20 10.84
N ILE A 201 -1.38 -13.88 10.94
CA ILE A 201 -2.37 -12.94 10.40
C ILE A 201 -1.84 -12.41 9.09
N CYS A 202 -2.66 -12.54 8.07
CA CYS A 202 -2.34 -12.18 6.72
C CYS A 202 -3.34 -11.18 6.16
N VAL A 203 -2.92 -10.46 5.12
CA VAL A 203 -3.80 -9.65 4.28
C VAL A 203 -3.95 -10.33 2.92
N LEU A 204 -5.17 -10.39 2.39
CA LEU A 204 -5.44 -11.11 1.13
C LEU A 204 -4.71 -10.45 -0.04
N TRP A 205 -3.99 -11.26 -0.82
CA TRP A 205 -3.11 -10.79 -1.88
C TRP A 205 -3.86 -10.03 -2.98
N GLU A 206 -5.05 -10.51 -3.34
CA GLU A 206 -5.92 -9.90 -4.35
C GLU A 206 -6.37 -8.47 -4.01
N ASP A 207 -6.35 -8.10 -2.72
CA ASP A 207 -6.72 -6.76 -2.28
C ASP A 207 -5.54 -5.77 -2.40
N LEU A 208 -4.29 -6.25 -2.51
CA LEU A 208 -3.08 -5.42 -2.32
C LEU A 208 -2.63 -4.66 -3.58
N GLY A 209 -2.86 -5.22 -4.77
CA GLY A 209 -2.32 -4.66 -6.02
C GLY A 209 -0.79 -4.51 -6.03
N LEU A 210 -0.08 -5.40 -5.32
CA LEU A 210 1.38 -5.37 -5.22
C LEU A 210 2.01 -6.32 -6.23
N GLU A 211 3.12 -5.86 -6.82
CA GLU A 211 4.04 -6.75 -7.51
C GLU A 211 4.78 -7.66 -6.51
N PRO A 212 4.99 -8.95 -6.84
CA PRO A 212 5.81 -9.86 -6.05
C PRO A 212 7.21 -9.32 -5.78
N ARG A 213 7.65 -9.34 -4.51
CA ARG A 213 8.99 -8.90 -4.10
C ARG A 213 9.72 -9.95 -3.28
N ALA A 214 11.03 -10.04 -3.50
CA ALA A 214 11.90 -10.96 -2.76
C ALA A 214 11.79 -10.76 -1.25
N GLY A 215 11.71 -11.87 -0.51
CA GLY A 215 11.66 -11.89 0.95
C GLY A 215 10.26 -11.66 1.55
N GLN A 216 9.22 -11.43 0.73
CA GLN A 216 7.85 -11.45 1.24
C GLN A 216 7.46 -12.86 1.70
N ILE A 217 6.97 -12.99 2.93
CA ILE A 217 6.41 -14.25 3.42
C ILE A 217 4.94 -14.32 3.03
N VAL A 218 4.56 -15.35 2.30
CA VAL A 218 3.22 -15.48 1.71
C VAL A 218 2.63 -16.85 2.01
N VAL A 219 1.30 -16.90 2.01
CA VAL A 219 0.53 -18.14 1.96
C VAL A 219 0.23 -18.44 0.49
N VAL A 220 0.66 -19.61 0.03
CA VAL A 220 0.41 -20.10 -1.33
C VAL A 220 -0.53 -21.30 -1.30
N GLU A 221 -1.36 -21.41 -2.31
CA GLU A 221 -2.18 -22.59 -2.59
C GLU A 221 -1.68 -23.25 -3.86
N GLN A 222 -1.35 -24.54 -3.78
CA GLN A 222 -1.15 -25.40 -4.94
C GLN A 222 -2.41 -26.22 -5.15
N THR A 223 -2.86 -26.34 -6.40
CA THR A 223 -3.92 -27.26 -6.77
C THR A 223 -3.42 -28.27 -7.80
N ILE A 224 -3.84 -29.53 -7.66
CA ILE A 224 -3.47 -30.65 -8.56
C ILE A 224 -4.75 -31.34 -9.03
N ASN A 225 -4.68 -32.06 -10.15
CA ASN A 225 -5.77 -32.85 -10.73
C ASN A 225 -7.00 -31.98 -11.05
N GLY A 226 -6.79 -30.81 -11.66
CA GLY A 226 -7.88 -29.89 -12.03
C GLY A 226 -8.61 -29.30 -10.82
N GLY A 227 -7.90 -29.08 -9.71
CA GLY A 227 -8.43 -28.42 -8.51
C GLY A 227 -8.91 -29.35 -7.41
N GLN A 228 -8.97 -30.67 -7.64
CA GLN A 228 -9.52 -31.65 -6.70
C GLN A 228 -8.72 -31.78 -5.40
N LEU A 229 -7.40 -31.65 -5.51
CA LEU A 229 -6.48 -31.66 -4.39
C LEU A 229 -5.86 -30.28 -4.23
N ARG A 230 -5.84 -29.78 -2.99
CA ARG A 230 -5.25 -28.49 -2.67
C ARG A 230 -4.29 -28.61 -1.49
N GLU A 231 -3.15 -27.96 -1.60
CA GLU A 231 -2.20 -27.76 -0.51
C GLU A 231 -2.09 -26.27 -0.24
N ARG A 232 -2.13 -25.86 1.03
CA ARG A 232 -1.73 -24.51 1.44
C ARG A 232 -0.45 -24.57 2.23
N SER A 233 0.54 -23.76 1.86
CA SER A 233 1.80 -23.66 2.57
C SER A 233 2.27 -22.22 2.75
N VAL A 234 3.04 -21.97 3.82
CA VAL A 234 3.74 -20.69 4.03
C VAL A 234 5.13 -20.81 3.42
N LYS A 235 5.55 -19.80 2.64
CA LYS A 235 6.84 -19.75 1.95
C LYS A 235 7.36 -18.32 1.82
N ALA A 236 8.67 -18.17 1.62
CA ALA A 236 9.31 -16.92 1.24
C ALA A 236 9.34 -16.77 -0.29
N LEU A 237 8.76 -15.69 -0.79
CA LEU A 237 8.67 -15.37 -2.21
C LEU A 237 10.00 -14.84 -2.73
N HIS A 238 10.45 -15.38 -3.87
CA HIS A 238 11.67 -14.98 -4.57
C HIS A 238 11.37 -14.89 -6.07
N PRO A 239 11.13 -13.68 -6.61
CA PRO A 239 10.87 -13.49 -8.02
C PRO A 239 12.18 -13.48 -8.81
N PHE A 240 12.19 -14.17 -9.95
CA PHE A 240 13.23 -14.16 -10.97
C PHE A 240 12.66 -13.64 -12.30
N PRO A 241 13.49 -13.29 -13.29
CA PRO A 241 13.00 -12.77 -14.57
C PRO A 241 12.07 -13.75 -15.33
N ASP A 242 12.27 -15.05 -15.16
CA ASP A 242 11.63 -16.13 -15.93
C ASP A 242 10.67 -16.99 -15.09
N HIS A 243 10.78 -16.96 -13.76
CA HIS A 243 9.97 -17.75 -12.85
C HIS A 243 9.86 -17.10 -11.47
N VAL A 244 8.98 -17.62 -10.63
CA VAL A 244 8.87 -17.26 -9.20
C VAL A 244 9.15 -18.51 -8.38
N GLU A 245 10.02 -18.39 -7.38
CA GLU A 245 10.25 -19.43 -6.40
C GLU A 245 9.58 -19.10 -5.06
N PHE A 246 8.96 -20.10 -4.46
CA PHE A 246 8.44 -20.06 -3.09
C PHE A 246 9.28 -21.01 -2.24
N ARG A 247 10.21 -20.43 -1.49
CA ARG A 247 11.22 -21.18 -0.73
C ARG A 247 10.79 -21.38 0.72
N PRO A 248 10.96 -22.58 1.29
CA PRO A 248 10.88 -22.74 2.73
C PRO A 248 12.06 -22.00 3.40
N MET A 249 11.86 -21.63 4.66
CA MET A 249 12.92 -21.14 5.53
C MET A 249 12.94 -22.05 6.74
N SER A 250 13.47 -23.26 6.55
CA SER A 250 13.39 -24.33 7.54
C SER A 250 14.74 -24.94 7.87
N SER A 251 14.87 -25.39 9.12
CA SER A 251 15.98 -26.23 9.57
C SER A 251 15.90 -27.67 9.01
N ASN A 252 14.75 -28.06 8.47
CA ASN A 252 14.47 -29.37 7.91
C ASN A 252 14.63 -29.37 6.38
N ASP A 253 15.58 -30.18 5.89
CA ASP A 253 15.99 -30.28 4.49
C ASP A 253 14.95 -30.96 3.58
N LYS A 254 13.92 -31.60 4.16
CA LYS A 254 12.84 -32.24 3.40
C LYS A 254 11.89 -31.25 2.73
N HIS A 255 11.91 -29.98 3.14
CA HIS A 255 11.07 -28.97 2.52
C HIS A 255 11.70 -28.48 1.23
N GLU A 256 11.03 -28.73 0.11
CA GLU A 256 11.49 -28.30 -1.21
C GLU A 256 10.88 -26.95 -1.63
N PRO A 257 11.61 -26.11 -2.37
CA PRO A 257 11.05 -24.94 -3.03
C PRO A 257 10.00 -25.29 -4.07
N ILE A 258 9.01 -24.41 -4.24
CA ILE A 258 8.02 -24.49 -5.32
C ILE A 258 8.46 -23.51 -6.40
N VAL A 259 8.70 -24.00 -7.61
CA VAL A 259 9.13 -23.18 -8.76
C VAL A 259 7.97 -23.05 -9.72
N VAL A 260 7.57 -21.81 -10.00
CA VAL A 260 6.46 -21.49 -10.91
C VAL A 260 7.00 -20.69 -12.09
N PRO A 261 7.10 -21.28 -13.29
CA PRO A 261 7.47 -20.54 -14.50
C PRO A 261 6.49 -19.40 -14.76
N HIS A 262 6.95 -18.31 -15.38
CA HIS A 262 6.05 -17.23 -15.80
C HIS A 262 5.16 -17.64 -16.99
N ASP A 263 5.46 -18.78 -17.62
CA ASP A 263 4.78 -19.24 -18.82
C ASP A 263 3.38 -19.81 -18.49
N MET A 264 2.39 -19.44 -19.31
CA MET A 264 0.96 -19.60 -19.05
C MET A 264 0.43 -21.04 -19.20
N ASN A 265 1.31 -22.04 -19.22
CA ASN A 265 0.94 -23.43 -19.48
C ASN A 265 1.76 -24.39 -18.60
N PRO A 266 1.38 -24.58 -17.32
CA PRO A 266 2.02 -25.58 -16.47
C PRO A 266 1.70 -26.98 -17.01
N ASP A 267 2.68 -27.59 -17.68
CA ASP A 267 2.61 -28.88 -18.38
C ASP A 267 2.37 -30.08 -17.42
N ASP A 268 2.38 -29.81 -16.12
CA ASP A 268 2.28 -30.73 -15.00
C ASP A 268 0.92 -30.69 -14.28
N GLY A 269 -0.05 -29.90 -14.78
CA GLY A 269 -1.43 -29.86 -14.26
C GLY A 269 -1.52 -29.31 -12.83
N ARG A 270 -0.48 -28.59 -12.39
CA ARG A 270 -0.38 -27.91 -11.10
C ARG A 270 -0.62 -26.42 -11.29
N GLU A 271 -1.54 -25.85 -10.51
CA GLU A 271 -1.76 -24.41 -10.48
C GLU A 271 -1.30 -23.87 -9.11
N VAL A 272 -0.53 -22.78 -9.10
CA VAL A 272 -0.04 -22.16 -7.88
C VAL A 272 -0.54 -20.72 -7.79
N LYS A 273 -1.19 -20.38 -6.68
CA LYS A 273 -1.74 -19.05 -6.43
C LYS A 273 -1.26 -18.50 -5.10
N ILE A 274 -0.89 -17.22 -5.07
CA ILE A 274 -0.66 -16.50 -3.82
C ILE A 274 -2.02 -16.11 -3.22
N LEU A 275 -2.30 -16.57 -2.01
CA LEU A 275 -3.54 -16.26 -1.30
C LEU A 275 -3.41 -14.99 -0.45
N ALA A 276 -2.33 -14.88 0.32
CA ALA A 276 -2.20 -13.82 1.31
C ALA A 276 -0.74 -13.48 1.65
N LEU A 277 -0.49 -12.23 2.06
CA LEU A 277 0.79 -11.75 2.58
C LEU A 277 0.79 -11.83 4.11
N VAL A 278 1.80 -12.47 4.71
CA VAL A 278 1.95 -12.57 6.17
C VAL A 278 2.38 -11.23 6.76
N ARG A 279 1.69 -10.78 7.81
CA ARG A 279 1.91 -9.48 8.46
C ARG A 279 2.26 -9.62 9.93
N TYR A 280 1.55 -10.49 10.65
CA TYR A 280 1.79 -10.75 12.06
C TYR A 280 1.89 -12.26 12.31
N VAL A 281 2.65 -12.62 13.34
CA VAL A 281 2.77 -13.99 13.81
C VAL A 281 2.58 -13.98 15.33
N PHE A 282 1.61 -14.75 15.79
CA PHE A 282 1.23 -14.92 17.19
C PHE A 282 1.63 -16.32 17.63
N ASP A 283 2.28 -16.40 18.78
CA ASP A 283 2.63 -17.68 19.39
C ASP A 283 1.36 -18.39 19.86
N SER A 284 1.29 -19.70 19.64
CA SER A 284 0.23 -20.54 20.21
C SER A 284 0.41 -20.80 21.71
N GLN A 285 1.61 -20.53 22.23
CA GLN A 285 1.89 -20.57 23.66
C GLN A 285 1.27 -19.33 24.34
N ILE A 286 0.01 -19.47 24.73
CA ILE A 286 -0.65 -18.54 25.65
C ILE A 286 0.18 -18.48 26.95
N ILE A 287 0.65 -17.27 27.25
CA ILE A 287 0.91 -16.64 28.55
C ILE A 287 0.83 -17.61 29.75
N ARG A 288 1.98 -17.98 30.32
CA ARG A 288 2.06 -18.38 31.74
C ARG A 288 2.26 -17.16 32.62
#